data_AF-A0A0Q0Z1A0-F1
#
_entry.id   AF-A0A0Q0Z1A0-F1
#
_cell.length_a   1.000
_cell.length_b   1.000
_cell.length_c   1.000
_cell.angle_alpha   90.00
_cell.angle_beta   90.00
_cell.angle_gamma   90.00
#
_symmetry.space_group_name_H-M   'P 1'
#
loop_
_entity.id
_entity.type
_entity.pdbx_description
1 polymer ?
#
loop_
_entity_poly.entity_id
_entity_poly.type
_entity_poly.pdbx_seq_one_letter_code
_entity_poly.pdbx_strand_id
1 'polypeptide(L)'
;MVKAERQANGKNGALSKERLLLLLAVLGTAYVFMLYSNIFGRLQEQWFPKSELYGVWVEQNVAAYSAQKITIGTQGVILNGRLVTTHFDYDGAQLEFMVNGQPYRFEIMLEKKQMKQRSSAHYQPVYQLSENSKKNFH
;
A
#
# COMPACT_ATOMS: atom_id res chain seq x y z
N MET A 1 -3.54 55.31 49.96
CA MET A 1 -3.12 54.03 50.58
C MET A 1 -3.97 52.94 49.94
N VAL A 2 -3.46 52.24 48.92
CA VAL A 2 -2.83 50.90 48.99
C VAL A 2 -3.87 49.87 49.47
N LYS A 3 -4.33 48.90 48.67
CA LYS A 3 -3.51 47.83 48.07
C LYS A 3 -4.28 47.12 46.95
N ALA A 4 -3.67 47.02 45.78
CA ALA A 4 -3.99 45.99 44.80
C ALA A 4 -3.40 44.67 45.28
N GLU A 5 -4.19 43.60 45.39
CA GLU A 5 -3.66 42.26 45.55
C GLU A 5 -3.90 41.47 44.27
N ARG A 6 -2.86 41.47 43.43
CA ARG A 6 -2.59 40.38 42.51
C ARG A 6 -2.37 39.12 43.35
N GLN A 7 -3.11 38.06 43.10
CA GLN A 7 -2.62 36.69 43.29
C GLN A 7 -2.59 36.06 41.89
N ALA A 8 -1.51 36.28 41.14
CA ALA A 8 -0.32 35.43 41.15
C ALA A 8 -0.67 33.98 40.76
N ASN A 9 -0.72 33.80 39.44
CA ASN A 9 -0.27 32.61 38.72
C ASN A 9 0.84 31.85 39.48
N GLY A 10 0.72 30.52 39.62
CA GLY A 10 1.84 29.70 40.07
C GLY A 10 1.46 28.43 40.83
N LYS A 11 0.71 27.51 40.22
CA LYS A 11 0.86 26.09 40.58
C LYS A 11 1.31 25.34 39.34
N ASN A 12 2.63 25.29 39.16
CA ASN A 12 3.28 24.26 38.37
C ASN A 12 2.96 22.91 39.05
N GLY A 13 1.80 22.36 38.73
CA GLY A 13 1.30 21.13 39.34
C GLY A 13 2.06 19.96 38.74
N ALA A 14 3.16 19.57 39.39
CA ALA A 14 3.80 18.30 39.11
C ALA A 14 2.71 17.22 39.03
N LEU A 15 2.71 16.47 37.92
CA LEU A 15 1.76 15.38 37.70
C LEU A 15 1.80 14.44 38.91
N SER A 16 0.64 14.14 39.49
CA SER A 16 0.57 13.17 40.59
C SER A 16 1.15 11.84 40.11
N LYS A 17 1.78 11.08 41.03
CA LYS A 17 2.47 9.83 40.71
C LYS A 17 1.56 8.86 39.92
N GLU A 18 0.28 8.82 40.24
CA GLU A 18 -0.72 8.01 39.52
C GLU A 18 -0.94 8.48 38.09
N ARG A 19 -1.01 9.79 37.84
CA ARG A 19 -1.14 10.36 36.48
C ARG A 19 0.12 10.14 35.67
N LEU A 20 1.29 10.18 36.30
CA LEU A 20 2.56 9.83 35.66
C LEU A 20 2.58 8.35 35.24
N LEU A 21 2.12 7.44 36.11
CA LEU A 21 2.02 6.01 35.80
C LEU A 21 1.03 5.73 34.67
N LEU A 22 -0.14 6.40 34.67
CA LEU A 22 -1.12 6.27 33.60
C LEU A 22 -0.59 6.82 32.27
N LEU A 23 0.10 7.96 32.28
CA LEU A 23 0.73 8.50 31.08
C LEU A 23 1.80 7.56 30.52
N LEU A 24 2.64 6.98 31.37
CA LEU A 24 3.63 5.99 30.96
C LEU A 24 2.98 4.72 30.41
N ALA A 25 1.89 4.25 31.01
CA ALA A 25 1.14 3.10 30.50
C ALA A 25 0.56 3.38 29.11
N VAL A 26 -0.10 4.52 28.91
CA VAL A 26 -0.68 4.90 27.60
C VAL A 26 0.41 5.07 26.55
N LEU A 27 1.52 5.74 26.88
CA LEU A 27 2.65 5.91 25.96
C LEU A 27 3.30 4.57 25.62
N GLY A 28 3.45 3.67 26.60
CA GLY A 28 3.96 2.33 26.39
C GLY A 28 3.07 1.52 25.44
N THR A 29 1.76 1.54 25.66
CA THR A 29 0.79 0.88 24.77
C THR A 29 0.82 1.46 23.36
N ALA A 30 0.81 2.80 23.22
CA ALA A 30 0.91 3.46 21.92
C ALA A 30 2.22 3.11 21.18
N TYR A 31 3.33 3.05 21.91
CA TYR A 31 4.63 2.67 21.36
C TYR A 31 4.63 1.22 20.83
N VAL A 32 4.04 0.28 21.57
CA VAL A 32 3.87 -1.11 21.10
C VAL A 32 3.04 -1.17 19.83
N PHE A 33 1.90 -0.47 19.76
CA PHE A 33 1.11 -0.40 18.52
C PHE A 33 1.91 0.16 17.33
N MET A 34 2.73 1.18 17.57
CA MET A 34 3.59 1.78 16.54
C MET A 34 4.66 0.78 16.04
N LEU A 35 5.27 0.01 16.94
CA LEU A 35 6.23 -1.06 16.57
C LEU A 35 5.57 -2.16 15.73
N TYR A 36 4.35 -2.58 16.10
CA TYR A 36 3.62 -3.61 15.35
C TYR A 36 3.25 -3.15 13.93
N SER A 37 2.91 -1.87 13.73
CA SER A 37 2.59 -1.33 12.40
C SER A 37 3.71 -1.54 11.36
N ASN A 38 4.97 -1.45 11.79
CA ASN A 38 6.15 -1.68 10.92
C ASN A 38 6.37 -3.18 10.61
N ILE A 39 5.90 -4.08 11.47
CA ILE A 39 6.01 -5.52 11.26
C ILE A 39 5.00 -6.01 10.21
N PHE A 40 3.79 -5.42 10.17
CA PHE A 40 2.75 -5.83 9.22
C PHE A 40 3.19 -5.73 7.76
N GLY A 41 3.90 -4.66 7.37
CA GLY A 41 4.43 -4.54 6.00
C GLY A 41 5.38 -5.67 5.61
N ARG A 42 6.24 -6.12 6.55
CA ARG A 42 7.17 -7.23 6.30
C ARG A 42 6.50 -8.60 6.33
N LEU A 43 5.49 -8.80 7.17
CA LEU A 43 4.70 -10.03 7.19
C LEU A 43 3.86 -10.19 5.92
N GLN A 44 3.33 -9.09 5.38
CA GLN A 44 2.58 -9.08 4.13
C GLN A 44 3.42 -9.62 2.96
N GLU A 45 4.68 -9.22 2.84
CA GLU A 45 5.59 -9.75 1.80
C GLU A 45 5.88 -11.24 1.96
N GLN A 46 5.89 -11.74 3.20
CA GLN A 46 6.10 -13.16 3.49
C GLN A 46 4.85 -14.01 3.20
N TRP A 47 3.65 -13.44 3.34
CA TRP A 47 2.39 -14.16 3.13
C TRP A 47 1.89 -14.06 1.69
N PHE A 48 2.19 -12.95 1.01
CA PHE A 48 1.79 -12.67 -0.37
C PHE A 48 3.01 -12.24 -1.20
N PRO A 49 3.87 -13.21 -1.59
CA PRO A 49 5.09 -12.88 -2.30
C PRO A 49 4.77 -12.26 -3.66
N LYS A 50 5.37 -11.09 -3.94
CA LYS A 50 5.19 -10.34 -5.20
C LYS A 50 5.47 -11.19 -6.45
N SER A 51 6.27 -12.26 -6.31
CA SER A 51 6.57 -13.22 -7.38
C SER A 51 5.34 -13.90 -7.97
N GLU A 52 4.23 -14.01 -7.23
CA GLU A 52 2.99 -14.62 -7.75
C GLU A 52 2.34 -13.76 -8.86
N LEU A 53 2.58 -12.45 -8.84
CA LEU A 53 2.10 -11.52 -9.86
C LEU A 53 2.96 -11.50 -11.13
N TYR A 54 4.17 -12.08 -11.09
CA TYR A 54 5.12 -11.93 -12.18
C TYR A 54 4.62 -12.58 -13.47
N GLY A 55 4.81 -11.84 -14.55
CA GLY A 55 4.37 -12.25 -15.88
C GLY A 55 3.75 -11.10 -16.66
N VAL A 56 3.14 -11.45 -17.79
CA VAL A 56 2.52 -10.50 -18.72
C VAL A 56 1.02 -10.63 -18.61
N TRP A 57 0.37 -9.55 -18.21
CA TRP A 57 -1.07 -9.42 -18.11
C TRP A 57 -1.59 -8.70 -19.36
N VAL A 58 -2.48 -9.36 -20.09
CA VAL A 58 -3.00 -8.85 -21.37
C VAL A 58 -4.46 -8.51 -21.20
N GLU A 59 -4.84 -7.31 -21.60
CA GLU A 59 -6.22 -6.84 -21.60
C GLU A 59 -7.12 -7.75 -22.45
N GLN A 60 -8.29 -8.05 -21.92
CA GLN A 60 -9.29 -8.91 -22.53
C GLN A 60 -10.44 -8.08 -23.10
N ASN A 61 -11.22 -8.67 -24.00
CA ASN A 61 -12.39 -8.05 -24.63
C ASN A 61 -12.07 -6.82 -25.51
N VAL A 62 -10.84 -6.73 -25.99
CA VAL A 62 -10.37 -5.72 -26.95
C VAL A 62 -9.61 -6.39 -28.07
N ALA A 63 -9.54 -5.75 -29.23
CA ALA A 63 -8.77 -6.28 -30.34
C ALA A 63 -7.29 -6.42 -29.97
N ALA A 64 -6.64 -7.50 -30.41
CA ALA A 64 -5.29 -7.85 -29.98
C ALA A 64 -4.23 -6.75 -30.25
N TYR A 65 -4.45 -5.92 -31.27
CA TYR A 65 -3.58 -4.79 -31.62
C TYR A 65 -3.76 -3.56 -30.70
N SER A 66 -4.90 -3.44 -30.04
CA SER A 66 -5.21 -2.37 -29.09
C SER A 66 -5.12 -2.81 -27.64
N ALA A 67 -4.93 -4.11 -27.39
CA ALA A 67 -4.87 -4.68 -26.05
C ALA A 67 -3.66 -4.14 -25.28
N GLN A 68 -3.93 -3.51 -24.13
CA GLN A 68 -2.88 -3.08 -23.23
C GLN A 68 -2.19 -4.29 -22.59
N LYS A 69 -0.86 -4.24 -22.54
CA LYS A 69 -0.01 -5.26 -21.92
C LYS A 69 0.71 -4.68 -20.72
N ILE A 70 0.57 -5.34 -19.58
CA ILE A 70 1.25 -4.98 -18.33
C ILE A 70 2.16 -6.13 -17.94
N THR A 71 3.47 -5.91 -17.98
CA THR A 71 4.45 -6.87 -17.50
C THR A 71 4.87 -6.49 -16.10
N ILE A 72 4.69 -7.40 -15.15
CA ILE A 72 5.12 -7.25 -13.76
C ILE A 72 6.33 -8.16 -13.55
N GLY A 73 7.42 -7.62 -13.02
CA GLY A 73 8.62 -8.40 -12.73
C GLY A 73 9.50 -7.73 -11.68
N THR A 74 10.69 -8.29 -11.47
CA THR A 74 11.65 -7.81 -10.45
C THR A 74 12.15 -6.39 -10.71
N GLN A 75 12.18 -5.96 -11.98
CA GLN A 75 12.60 -4.62 -12.38
C GLN A 75 11.50 -3.56 -12.17
N GLY A 76 10.27 -3.98 -11.87
CA GLY A 76 9.10 -3.12 -11.72
C GLY A 76 7.98 -3.46 -12.70
N VAL A 77 7.18 -2.44 -13.03
CA VAL A 77 6.00 -2.57 -13.90
C VAL A 77 6.30 -1.92 -15.24
N ILE A 78 6.09 -2.67 -16.31
CA ILE A 78 6.24 -2.24 -17.70
C ILE A 78 4.86 -2.22 -18.35
N LEU A 79 4.49 -1.10 -18.94
CA LEU A 79 3.20 -0.89 -19.58
C LEU A 79 3.43 -0.63 -21.07
N ASN A 80 2.86 -1.48 -21.92
CA ASN A 80 3.07 -1.49 -23.38
C ASN A 80 4.56 -1.43 -23.79
N GLY A 81 5.43 -2.13 -23.05
CA GLY A 81 6.87 -2.19 -23.33
C GLY A 81 7.70 -1.05 -22.72
N ARG A 82 7.08 -0.06 -22.05
CA ARG A 82 7.78 1.02 -21.35
C ARG A 82 7.77 0.79 -19.84
N LEU A 83 8.93 0.85 -19.19
CA LEU A 83 9.00 0.86 -17.73
C LEU A 83 8.27 2.10 -17.20
N VAL A 84 7.22 1.90 -16.40
CA VAL A 84 6.42 3.01 -15.83
C VAL A 84 6.74 3.28 -14.38
N THR A 85 7.12 2.25 -13.63
CA THR A 85 7.56 2.37 -12.24
C THR A 85 8.50 1.22 -11.88
N THR A 86 9.40 1.46 -10.95
CA THR A 86 10.20 0.43 -10.27
C THR A 86 9.59 0.01 -8.93
N HIS A 87 8.60 0.75 -8.42
CA HIS A 87 7.98 0.54 -7.12
C HIS A 87 6.48 0.29 -7.28
N PHE A 88 6.00 -0.79 -6.66
CA PHE A 88 4.59 -1.16 -6.60
C PHE A 88 4.30 -1.92 -5.31
N ASP A 89 3.07 -1.78 -4.85
CA ASP A 89 2.55 -2.38 -3.63
C ASP A 89 1.55 -3.49 -3.97
N TYR A 90 1.65 -4.60 -3.24
CA TYR A 90 0.78 -5.75 -3.40
C TYR A 90 0.48 -6.36 -2.03
N ASP A 91 -0.79 -6.59 -1.75
CA ASP A 91 -1.29 -7.14 -0.48
C ASP A 91 -1.97 -8.50 -0.60
N GLY A 92 -1.84 -9.17 -1.76
CA GLY A 92 -2.51 -10.44 -2.04
C GLY A 92 -3.83 -10.29 -2.81
N ALA A 93 -4.46 -9.11 -2.78
CA ALA A 93 -5.76 -8.88 -3.41
C ALA A 93 -5.79 -7.60 -4.26
N GLN A 94 -4.94 -6.62 -3.96
CA GLN A 94 -4.84 -5.34 -4.64
C GLN A 94 -3.40 -5.07 -5.04
N LEU A 95 -3.25 -4.59 -6.27
CA LEU A 95 -2.00 -4.09 -6.81
C LEU A 95 -2.15 -2.58 -7.02
N GLU A 96 -1.26 -1.79 -6.42
CA GLU A 96 -1.22 -0.34 -6.58
C GLU A 96 0.16 0.13 -7.04
N PHE A 97 0.19 1.05 -8.00
CA PHE A 97 1.40 1.72 -8.42
C PHE A 97 1.11 3.11 -9.00
N MET A 98 2.14 3.95 -9.07
CA MET A 98 2.04 5.30 -9.62
C MET A 98 2.56 5.34 -11.06
N VAL A 99 1.82 5.97 -11.96
CA VAL A 99 2.27 6.30 -13.33
C VAL A 99 2.11 7.79 -13.54
N ASN A 100 3.21 8.51 -13.75
CA ASN A 100 3.21 9.98 -13.94
C ASN A 100 2.42 10.74 -12.85
N GLY A 101 2.51 10.28 -11.59
CA GLY A 101 1.79 10.88 -10.46
C GLY A 101 0.30 10.56 -10.37
N GLN A 102 -0.22 9.63 -11.18
CA GLN A 102 -1.57 9.10 -11.08
C GLN A 102 -1.56 7.68 -10.48
N PRO A 103 -2.41 7.39 -9.47
CA PRO A 103 -2.51 6.06 -8.89
C PRO A 103 -3.26 5.12 -9.83
N TYR A 104 -2.63 3.98 -10.12
CA TYR A 104 -3.21 2.86 -10.82
C TYR A 104 -3.51 1.76 -9.80
N ARG A 105 -4.78 1.37 -9.72
CA ARG A 105 -5.26 0.36 -8.75
C ARG A 105 -5.91 -0.79 -9.48
N PHE A 106 -5.52 -2.00 -9.11
CA PHE A 106 -6.05 -3.23 -9.66
C PHE A 106 -6.51 -4.16 -8.54
N GLU A 107 -7.64 -4.82 -8.75
CA GLU A 107 -8.08 -5.96 -7.94
C GLU A 107 -7.58 -7.25 -8.63
N ILE A 108 -6.85 -8.07 -7.88
CA ILE A 108 -6.19 -9.29 -8.36
C ILE A 108 -7.01 -10.50 -7.90
N MET A 109 -7.24 -11.43 -8.82
CA MET A 109 -7.86 -12.72 -8.57
C MET A 109 -6.90 -13.81 -9.07
N LEU A 110 -5.91 -14.17 -8.24
CA LEU A 110 -4.86 -15.13 -8.61
C LEU A 110 -5.42 -16.50 -9.03
N GLU A 111 -6.45 -17.00 -8.34
CA GLU A 111 -7.17 -18.25 -8.67
C GLU A 111 -7.66 -18.28 -10.12
N LYS A 112 -8.14 -17.13 -10.61
CA LYS A 112 -8.66 -16.97 -11.98
C LYS A 112 -7.59 -16.45 -12.94
N LYS A 113 -6.38 -16.16 -12.45
CA LYS A 113 -5.32 -15.46 -13.17
C LYS A 113 -5.81 -14.16 -13.82
N GLN A 114 -6.69 -13.44 -13.12
CA GLN A 114 -7.35 -12.23 -13.61
C GLN A 114 -6.99 -11.02 -12.77
N MET A 115 -6.89 -9.86 -13.42
CA MET A 115 -6.83 -8.57 -12.74
C MET A 115 -7.83 -7.59 -13.34
N LYS A 116 -8.46 -6.79 -12.50
CA LYS A 116 -9.44 -5.79 -12.92
C LYS A 116 -8.95 -4.42 -12.50
N GLN A 117 -8.89 -3.49 -13.44
CA GLN A 117 -8.53 -2.12 -13.10
C GLN A 117 -9.70 -1.42 -12.44
N ARG A 118 -9.45 -0.80 -11.30
CA ARG A 118 -10.40 0.07 -10.60
C ARG A 118 -10.30 1.48 -11.19
N SER A 119 -10.91 1.68 -12.36
CA SER A 119 -11.04 3.00 -12.99
C SER A 119 -12.31 3.71 -12.50
N SER A 120 -12.32 5.04 -12.52
CA SER A 120 -13.48 5.85 -12.12
C SER A 120 -14.52 6.04 -13.23
N ALA A 121 -14.18 5.74 -14.48
CA ALA A 121 -15.01 6.02 -15.65
C ALA A 121 -15.35 4.70 -16.35
N HIS A 122 -16.66 4.42 -16.47
CA HIS A 122 -17.43 3.43 -17.27
C HIS A 122 -16.75 2.19 -17.90
N TYR A 123 -15.50 2.26 -18.31
CA TYR A 123 -14.66 1.18 -18.78
C TYR A 123 -13.82 0.58 -17.66
N GLN A 124 -14.11 -0.66 -17.27
CA GLN A 124 -13.37 -1.43 -16.27
C GLN A 124 -12.58 -2.55 -16.98
N PRO A 125 -11.35 -2.28 -17.44
CA PRO A 125 -10.59 -3.27 -18.17
C PRO A 125 -10.24 -4.46 -17.29
N VAL A 126 -10.35 -5.64 -17.89
CA VAL A 126 -10.00 -6.92 -17.28
C VAL A 126 -8.80 -7.45 -18.03
N TYR A 127 -7.79 -7.90 -17.31
CA TYR A 127 -6.60 -8.49 -17.88
C TYR A 127 -6.44 -9.94 -17.40
N GLN A 128 -5.87 -10.75 -18.27
CA GLN A 128 -5.60 -12.16 -18.02
C GLN A 128 -4.09 -12.39 -18.05
N LEU A 129 -3.57 -13.18 -17.13
CA LEU A 129 -2.16 -13.58 -17.15
C LEU A 129 -1.88 -14.48 -18.36
N SER A 130 -0.90 -14.08 -19.17
CA SER A 130 -0.40 -14.85 -20.31
C SER A 130 0.35 -16.09 -19.84
N GLU A 131 -0.13 -17.28 -20.22
CA GLU A 131 0.51 -18.55 -19.86
C GLU A 131 1.91 -18.72 -20.48
N ASN A 132 2.14 -18.13 -21.64
CA ASN A 132 3.44 -18.20 -22.33
C ASN A 132 4.53 -17.38 -21.65
N SER A 133 4.18 -16.47 -20.73
CA SER A 133 5.13 -15.53 -20.16
C SER A 133 5.75 -15.98 -18.84
N LYS A 134 5.12 -16.90 -18.08
CA LYS A 134 5.69 -17.42 -16.81
C LYS A 134 7.06 -18.11 -17.00
N LYS A 135 7.33 -18.70 -18.17
CA LYS A 135 8.57 -19.43 -18.45
C LYS A 135 9.84 -18.57 -18.45
N ASN A 136 9.74 -17.24 -18.54
CA ASN A 136 10.91 -16.36 -18.65
C ASN A 136 11.28 -15.65 -17.33
N PHE A 137 10.60 -15.99 -16.22
CA PHE A 137 10.82 -15.37 -14.90
C PHE A 137 11.29 -16.38 -13.84
N HIS A 138 11.77 -17.56 -14.27
CA HIS A 138 12.38 -18.59 -13.42
C HIS A 138 13.89 -18.45 -13.37
#